data_AF-F6D2R3-F1
#
_entry.id   AF-F6D2R3-F1
#
_cell.length_a   1.000
_cell.length_b   1.000
_cell.length_c   1.000
_cell.angle_alpha   90.00
_cell.angle_beta   90.00
_cell.angle_gamma   90.00
#
_symmetry.space_group_name_H-M   'P 1'
#
loop_
_entity.id
_entity.type
_entity.pdbx_description
1 polymer ?
#
loop_
_entity_poly.entity_id
_entity_poly.type
_entity_poly.pdbx_seq_one_letter_code
_entity_poly.pdbx_strand_id
1 'polypeptide(L)'
;MADGDLCTSDDVKHEGNVDSAVMTANAENIAWHISDESEELLTHVNASLTSSNRDAKKAVVFAVLSWMESEDLIPSSKEPTTLKDGDFQVVFAAENNGRKSYEEQYKLHRAMITPTVIGSDLDIGCGRL
;
A
#
# COMPACT_ATOMS: atom_id res chain seq x y z
N MET A 1 7.26 -22.35 12.09
CA MET A 1 6.22 -21.69 11.27
C MET A 1 4.94 -21.78 12.06
N ALA A 2 4.30 -20.64 12.29
CA ALA A 2 2.96 -20.60 12.85
C ALA A 2 1.95 -21.09 11.80
N ASP A 3 0.83 -21.63 12.26
CA ASP A 3 -0.31 -21.97 11.38
C ASP A 3 -0.84 -20.66 10.78
N GLY A 4 -0.51 -20.39 9.51
CA GLY A 4 -0.93 -19.18 8.79
C GLY A 4 0.18 -18.43 8.06
N ASP A 5 1.45 -18.67 8.40
CA ASP A 5 2.57 -18.00 7.73
C ASP A 5 2.67 -18.44 6.25
N LEU A 6 2.65 -17.47 5.34
CA LEU A 6 2.76 -17.72 3.90
C LEU A 6 4.20 -17.87 3.41
N CYS A 7 5.18 -17.45 4.21
CA CYS A 7 6.61 -17.63 3.96
C CYS A 7 7.39 -17.95 5.24
N THR A 8 8.66 -18.28 5.08
CA THR A 8 9.63 -18.48 6.18
C THR A 8 10.65 -17.36 6.22
N SER A 9 11.34 -17.22 7.36
CA SER A 9 12.51 -16.34 7.45
C SER A 9 13.62 -16.72 6.45
N ASP A 10 13.72 -18.01 6.08
CA ASP A 10 14.66 -18.47 5.06
C ASP A 10 14.26 -17.98 3.65
N ASP A 11 12.97 -17.90 3.34
CA ASP A 11 12.48 -17.32 2.09
C ASP A 11 12.86 -15.83 2.01
N VAL A 12 12.67 -15.08 3.10
CA VAL A 12 13.06 -13.65 3.20
C VAL A 12 14.57 -13.48 2.99
N LYS A 13 15.36 -14.31 3.67
CA LYS A 13 16.83 -14.30 3.54
C LYS A 13 17.28 -14.56 2.10
N HIS A 14 16.71 -15.58 1.45
CA HIS A 14 17.13 -15.97 0.09
C HIS A 14 16.69 -14.95 -0.96
N GLU A 15 15.44 -14.51 -0.95
CA GLU A 15 14.93 -13.58 -1.96
C GLU A 15 15.52 -12.17 -1.78
N GLY A 16 15.76 -11.73 -0.54
CA GLY A 16 16.38 -10.45 -0.23
C GLY A 16 17.91 -10.45 -0.23
N ASN A 17 18.56 -11.61 -0.39
CA ASN A 17 20.01 -11.78 -0.19
C ASN A 17 20.51 -11.16 1.14
N VAL A 18 19.74 -11.33 2.22
CA VAL A 18 20.02 -10.71 3.51
C VAL A 18 21.14 -11.44 4.24
N ASP A 19 22.05 -10.70 4.87
CA ASP A 19 23.13 -11.26 5.67
C ASP A 19 22.58 -12.11 6.84
N SER A 20 23.23 -13.25 7.12
CA SER A 20 22.81 -14.17 8.19
C SER A 20 22.90 -13.54 9.59
N ALA A 21 23.82 -12.61 9.80
CA ALA A 21 23.96 -11.87 11.04
C ALA A 21 22.76 -10.94 11.27
N VAL A 22 22.28 -10.25 10.22
CA VAL A 22 21.09 -9.40 10.28
C VAL A 22 19.84 -10.24 10.57
N MET A 23 19.69 -11.38 9.90
CA MET A 23 18.58 -12.30 10.14
C MET A 23 18.56 -12.83 11.57
N THR A 24 19.73 -13.14 12.14
CA THR A 24 19.86 -13.69 13.49
C THR A 24 19.62 -12.61 14.55
N ALA A 25 20.16 -11.41 14.35
CA ALA A 25 19.98 -10.29 15.27
C ALA A 25 18.52 -9.83 15.39
N ASN A 26 17.72 -10.02 14.33
CA ASN A 26 16.33 -9.55 14.24
C ASN A 26 15.32 -10.70 14.11
N ALA A 27 15.68 -11.93 14.48
CA ALA A 27 14.89 -13.12 14.20
C ALA A 27 13.44 -13.05 14.72
N GLU A 28 13.24 -12.53 15.93
CA GLU A 28 11.91 -12.40 16.54
C GLU A 28 11.05 -11.36 15.81
N ASN A 29 11.62 -10.19 15.48
CA ASN A 29 10.91 -9.14 14.75
C ASN A 29 10.56 -9.59 13.33
N ILE A 30 11.47 -10.25 12.64
CA ILE A 30 11.22 -10.79 11.29
C ILE A 30 10.11 -11.83 11.34
N ALA A 31 10.11 -12.74 12.33
CA ALA A 31 9.04 -13.72 12.48
C ALA A 31 7.69 -13.05 12.75
N TRP A 32 7.66 -12.01 13.59
CA TRP A 32 6.46 -11.24 13.87
C TRP A 32 5.91 -10.56 12.60
N HIS A 33 6.75 -9.87 11.84
CA HIS A 33 6.35 -9.23 10.59
C HIS A 33 5.90 -10.21 9.52
N ILE A 34 6.50 -11.41 9.44
CA ILE A 34 6.01 -12.46 8.54
C ILE A 34 4.57 -12.86 8.89
N SER A 35 4.28 -13.05 10.18
CA SER A 35 2.94 -13.44 10.62
C SER A 35 1.92 -12.32 10.40
N ASP A 36 2.28 -11.07 10.73
CA ASP A 36 1.43 -9.89 10.56
C ASP A 36 1.05 -9.68 9.09
N GLU A 37 2.03 -9.67 8.19
CA GLU A 37 1.81 -9.51 6.75
C GLU A 37 1.09 -10.72 6.12
N SER A 38 1.30 -11.93 6.64
CA SER A 38 0.55 -13.11 6.21
C SER A 38 -0.92 -13.03 6.63
N GLU A 39 -1.19 -12.57 7.85
CA GLU A 39 -2.54 -12.38 8.38
C GLU A 39 -3.30 -11.30 7.60
N GLU A 40 -2.66 -10.17 7.29
CA GLU A 40 -3.23 -9.11 6.46
C GLU A 40 -3.66 -9.65 5.08
N LEU A 41 -2.79 -10.44 4.43
CA LEU A 41 -3.10 -11.03 3.13
C LEU A 41 -4.26 -12.03 3.21
N LEU A 42 -4.29 -12.87 4.24
CA LEU A 42 -5.34 -13.87 4.44
C LEU A 42 -6.68 -13.24 4.82
N THR A 43 -6.66 -12.16 5.59
CA THR A 43 -7.88 -11.52 6.11
C THR A 43 -8.50 -10.56 5.10
N HIS A 44 -7.67 -9.75 4.42
CA HIS A 44 -8.16 -8.65 3.58
C HIS A 44 -8.11 -8.93 2.07
N VAL A 45 -7.25 -9.86 1.62
CA VAL A 45 -7.09 -10.16 0.19
C VAL A 45 -7.76 -11.48 -0.17
N ASN A 46 -7.29 -12.60 0.40
CA ASN A 46 -7.84 -13.91 0.10
C ASN A 46 -7.45 -14.97 1.17
N ALA A 47 -8.45 -15.43 1.92
CA ALA A 47 -8.30 -16.43 2.97
C ALA A 47 -7.96 -17.85 2.47
N SER A 48 -8.06 -18.12 1.17
CA SER A 48 -7.72 -19.43 0.59
C SER A 48 -6.24 -19.54 0.20
N LEU A 49 -5.44 -18.50 0.41
CA LEU A 49 -4.01 -18.53 0.10
C LEU A 49 -3.27 -19.44 1.06
N THR A 50 -2.21 -20.05 0.57
CA THR A 50 -1.37 -20.96 1.34
C THR A 50 0.09 -20.70 0.97
N SER A 51 1.01 -21.21 1.78
CA SER A 51 2.45 -21.07 1.56
C SER A 51 2.97 -21.72 0.26
N SER A 52 2.17 -22.55 -0.41
CA SER A 52 2.50 -23.09 -1.74
C SER A 52 2.20 -22.12 -2.88
N ASN A 53 1.40 -21.07 -2.63
CA ASN A 53 1.18 -20.02 -3.61
C ASN A 53 2.41 -19.11 -3.69
N ARG A 54 3.11 -19.18 -4.82
CA ARG A 54 4.35 -18.43 -5.06
C ARG A 54 4.15 -16.91 -4.98
N ASP A 55 3.05 -16.40 -5.49
CA ASP A 55 2.82 -14.95 -5.55
C ASP A 55 2.46 -14.42 -4.17
N ALA A 56 1.66 -15.17 -3.40
CA ALA A 56 1.35 -14.86 -2.01
C ALA A 56 2.61 -14.87 -1.14
N LYS A 57 3.46 -15.90 -1.28
CA LYS A 57 4.76 -15.98 -0.61
C LYS A 57 5.62 -14.76 -0.95
N LYS A 58 5.73 -14.41 -2.23
CA LYS A 58 6.54 -13.26 -2.67
C LYS A 58 6.01 -11.93 -2.16
N ALA A 59 4.69 -11.76 -2.09
CA ALA A 59 4.07 -10.57 -1.55
C ALA A 59 4.50 -10.33 -0.09
N VAL A 60 4.36 -11.36 0.76
CA VAL A 60 4.78 -11.29 2.17
C VAL A 60 6.29 -11.06 2.29
N VAL A 61 7.10 -11.78 1.51
CA VAL A 61 8.56 -11.57 1.50
C VAL A 61 8.94 -10.13 1.16
N PHE A 62 8.33 -9.53 0.13
CA PHE A 62 8.64 -8.15 -0.24
C PHE A 62 8.10 -7.12 0.75
N ALA A 63 6.97 -7.38 1.41
CA ALA A 63 6.47 -6.54 2.49
C ALA A 63 7.48 -6.50 3.65
N VAL A 64 7.94 -7.68 4.10
CA VAL A 64 8.96 -7.80 5.16
C VAL A 64 10.27 -7.13 4.75
N LEU A 65 10.75 -7.33 3.52
CA LEU A 65 11.96 -6.66 3.04
C LEU A 65 11.81 -5.14 2.99
N SER A 66 10.63 -4.63 2.61
CA SER A 66 10.35 -3.18 2.61
C SER A 66 10.38 -2.60 4.01
N TRP A 67 9.84 -3.34 4.99
CA TRP A 67 9.98 -2.97 6.40
C TRP A 67 11.45 -2.98 6.85
N MET A 68 12.22 -4.01 6.51
CA MET A 68 13.65 -4.07 6.83
C MET A 68 14.45 -2.91 6.22
N GLU A 69 14.10 -2.48 5.00
CA GLU A 69 14.67 -1.27 4.41
C GLU A 69 14.27 -0.01 5.19
N SER A 70 13.02 0.09 5.67
CA SER A 70 12.54 1.26 6.42
C SER A 70 13.16 1.41 7.81
N GLU A 71 13.62 0.31 8.40
CA GLU A 71 14.33 0.25 9.68
C GLU A 71 15.86 0.31 9.52
N ASP A 72 16.37 0.62 8.32
CA ASP A 72 17.79 0.66 7.98
C ASP A 72 18.54 -0.66 8.28
N LEU A 73 17.83 -1.80 8.33
CA LEU A 73 18.41 -3.12 8.57
C LEU A 73 19.13 -3.69 7.35
N ILE A 74 18.65 -3.30 6.16
CA ILE A 74 19.24 -3.65 4.86
C ILE A 74 19.33 -2.39 4.00
N PRO A 75 20.33 -2.28 3.11
CA PRO A 75 20.45 -1.13 2.23
C PRO A 75 19.23 -1.03 1.32
N SER A 76 18.70 0.18 1.14
CA SER A 76 17.60 0.39 0.20
C SER A 76 18.02 -0.01 -1.22
N SER A 77 17.21 -0.86 -1.85
CA SER A 77 17.44 -1.37 -3.20
C SER A 77 17.23 -0.32 -4.30
N LYS A 78 16.81 0.91 -3.96
CA LYS A 78 16.66 2.02 -4.91
C LYS A 78 17.44 3.24 -4.44
N GLU A 79 18.34 3.72 -5.30
CA GLU A 79 18.67 5.15 -5.27
C GLU A 79 17.34 5.92 -5.35
N PRO A 80 17.12 6.97 -4.54
CA PRO A 80 15.94 7.79 -4.69
C PRO A 80 15.90 8.31 -6.12
N THR A 81 14.94 7.84 -6.92
CA THR A 81 14.70 8.40 -8.24
C THR A 81 14.43 9.87 -8.03
N THR A 82 15.36 10.72 -8.47
CA THR A 82 15.19 12.17 -8.43
C THR A 82 14.05 12.47 -9.39
N LEU A 83 12.83 12.56 -8.85
CA LEU A 83 11.67 13.04 -9.58
C LEU A 83 11.98 14.47 -10.00
N LYS A 84 12.10 14.70 -11.30
CA LYS A 84 12.26 16.03 -11.86
C LYS A 84 10.88 16.64 -12.04
N ASP A 85 10.78 17.95 -11.85
CA ASP A 85 9.59 18.70 -12.27
C ASP A 85 9.32 18.40 -13.76
N GLY A 86 8.21 17.71 -14.03
CA GLY A 86 7.82 17.25 -15.36
C GLY A 86 7.64 15.73 -15.52
N ASP A 87 8.05 14.92 -14.53
CA ASP A 87 7.88 13.45 -14.59
C ASP A 87 6.42 13.00 -14.45
N PHE A 88 5.55 13.86 -13.93
CA PHE A 88 4.10 13.65 -13.92
C PHE A 88 3.41 14.60 -14.90
N GLN A 89 2.86 14.06 -15.98
CA GLN A 89 1.86 14.77 -16.78
C GLN A 89 0.46 14.39 -16.29
N VAL A 90 -0.21 15.33 -15.64
CA VAL A 90 -1.65 15.26 -15.40
C VAL A 90 -2.35 15.67 -16.70
N VAL A 91 -2.76 14.67 -17.49
CA VAL A 91 -3.61 14.92 -18.67
C VAL A 91 -5.04 15.10 -18.18
N PHE A 92 -5.48 16.35 -18.07
CA PHE A 92 -6.91 16.63 -17.92
C PHE A 92 -7.58 16.24 -19.23
N ALA A 93 -8.48 15.26 -19.18
CA ALA A 93 -9.37 14.97 -20.29
C ALA A 93 -10.21 16.24 -20.55
N ALA A 94 -9.80 17.01 -21.56
CA ALA A 94 -10.52 18.18 -21.98
C ALA A 94 -11.79 17.73 -22.71
N GLU A 95 -12.87 17.51 -21.96
CA GLU A 95 -14.19 17.68 -22.56
C GLU A 95 -14.35 19.18 -22.89
N ASN A 96 -14.50 19.44 -24.19
CA ASN A 96 -14.70 20.74 -24.80
C ASN A 96 -15.68 21.63 -24.01
N ASN A 97 -15.21 22.76 -23.48
CA ASN A 97 -15.75 24.08 -23.83
C ASN A 97 -15.01 25.23 -23.16
N GLY A 98 -14.46 26.14 -23.99
CA GLY A 98 -14.18 27.54 -23.63
C GLY A 98 -13.09 27.77 -22.58
N ARG A 99 -11.88 28.11 -23.04
CA ARG A 99 -10.82 28.68 -22.19
C ARG A 99 -11.35 29.89 -21.41
N LYS A 100 -11.57 29.70 -20.10
CA LYS A 100 -11.80 30.79 -19.15
C LYS A 100 -10.52 31.09 -18.37
N SER A 101 -10.27 32.37 -18.16
CA SER A 101 -9.08 32.94 -17.49
C SER A 101 -8.83 32.32 -16.11
N TYR A 102 -7.56 32.23 -15.71
CA TYR A 102 -7.09 31.72 -14.40
C TYR A 102 -7.84 32.33 -13.21
N GLU A 103 -8.27 33.59 -13.30
CA GLU A 103 -9.02 34.26 -12.23
C GLU A 103 -10.45 33.72 -12.05
N GLU A 104 -11.08 33.19 -13.10
CA GLU A 104 -12.43 32.63 -13.00
C GLU A 104 -12.42 31.22 -12.38
N GLN A 105 -11.36 30.44 -12.61
CA GLN A 105 -11.23 29.08 -12.07
C GLN A 105 -11.06 29.07 -10.54
N TYR A 106 -10.33 30.04 -9.98
CA TYR A 106 -10.14 30.16 -8.53
C TYR A 106 -11.43 30.42 -7.76
N LYS A 107 -12.39 31.13 -8.36
CA LYS A 107 -13.70 31.40 -7.72
C LYS A 107 -14.57 30.15 -7.63
N LEU A 108 -14.46 29.24 -8.61
CA LEU A 108 -15.21 27.98 -8.61
C LEU A 108 -14.67 26.97 -7.58
N HIS A 109 -13.35 26.89 -7.43
CA HIS A 109 -12.69 25.91 -6.56
C HIS A 109 -13.00 26.12 -5.06
N ARG A 110 -13.25 27.37 -4.65
CA ARG A 110 -13.62 27.68 -3.25
C ARG A 110 -15.07 27.30 -2.92
N ALA A 111 -15.92 27.08 -3.92
CA ALA A 111 -17.33 26.75 -3.73
C ALA A 111 -17.62 25.24 -3.60
N MET A 112 -16.65 24.37 -3.93
CA MET A 112 -16.85 22.92 -3.95
C MET A 112 -16.20 22.15 -2.79
N ILE A 113 -15.55 22.85 -1.85
CA ILE A 113 -15.11 22.23 -0.59
C ILE A 113 -16.24 22.39 0.44
N THR A 114 -17.31 21.63 0.26
CA THR A 114 -18.22 21.27 1.36
C THR A 114 -18.06 19.77 1.60
N PRO A 115 -17.67 19.34 2.81
CA PRO A 115 -17.40 17.94 3.08
C PRO A 115 -18.72 17.19 3.21
N THR A 116 -18.95 16.19 2.37
CA THR A 116 -20.03 15.22 2.59
C THR A 116 -19.43 13.95 3.17
N VAL A 117 -19.65 13.78 4.48
CA VAL A 117 -19.41 12.55 5.24
C VAL A 117 -20.30 11.45 4.66
N ILE A 118 -19.72 10.38 4.13
CA ILE A 118 -20.50 9.18 3.80
C ILE A 118 -20.48 8.29 5.04
N GLY A 119 -21.55 8.38 5.82
CA GLY A 119 -21.79 7.56 6.98
C GLY A 119 -23.07 7.97 7.69
N SER A 120 -24.23 7.54 7.18
CA SER A 120 -25.38 7.10 7.97
C SER A 120 -26.51 6.63 7.03
N ASP A 121 -26.85 5.36 7.19
CA ASP A 121 -28.20 4.80 7.27
C ASP A 121 -29.25 5.15 6.21
N LEU A 122 -29.67 4.09 5.52
CA LEU A 122 -31.05 3.95 5.06
C LEU A 122 -31.98 4.25 6.25
N ASP A 123 -32.76 5.33 6.15
CA ASP A 123 -34.12 5.27 6.67
C ASP A 123 -35.11 6.03 5.79
N ILE A 124 -36.29 5.43 5.71
CA ILE A 124 -37.29 5.55 4.67
C ILE A 124 -38.29 6.65 5.04
N GLY A 125 -38.78 7.41 4.05
CA GLY A 125 -40.14 7.99 4.13
C GLY A 125 -40.32 9.42 3.66
N CYS A 126 -40.39 9.64 2.34
CA CYS A 126 -41.15 10.77 1.80
C CYS A 126 -42.64 10.38 1.78
N GLY A 127 -43.34 10.66 2.89
CA GLY A 127 -44.80 10.63 2.97
C GLY A 127 -45.35 12.05 2.80
N ARG A 128 -46.07 12.27 1.71
CA ARG A 128 -46.88 13.47 1.44
C ARG A 128 -47.76 13.85 2.64
N LEU A 129 -47.78 15.14 2.99
CA LEU A 129 -48.95 16.04 2.86
C LEU A 129 -48.50 17.48 3.09
#